data_AF-A0A1V8SVU0-F1
#
_entry.id   AF-A0A1V8SVU0-F1
#
_cell.length_a   1.000
_cell.length_b   1.000
_cell.length_c   1.000
_cell.angle_alpha   90.00
_cell.angle_beta   90.00
_cell.angle_gamma   90.00
#
_symmetry.space_group_name_H-M   'P 1'
#
loop_
_entity.id
_entity.type
_entity.pdbx_description
1 polymer ?
#
loop_
_entity_poly.entity_id
_entity_poly.type
_entity_poly.pdbx_seq_one_letter_code
_entity_poly.pdbx_strand_id
1 'polypeptide(L)'
;MSLPLTATGTERADRNWWQTACIYQIYPASFKDSNGDGFGDLPGIISKIDHLESLGVNAVWLSPCYESPNVDGGYDISNYRKIDPRFGTVADIELLIRSLDEVNIWLILDLVINHASDQHEWFRESRSSKTNAKFNWYIWRKGKSITIGNECENPESDKQLSGELLYTTRDEVKLYVEPNRRELDLAFEFNLCAWNFGPGGRFDKARDTVQDLKRTICRTWNGLRSGETAWQTFFLVSHDTARSVTRFGDDKPEHSAAIAKMLAVLSTTLCGTLFVYQGQESGMENHTVDPIESFDDIDTINAMRTIERSRHECSQPGETIDMSDVNEQVAVISYILEAGLSQGLLPYITTERNRPLAISMAPTPPQLDHVVLLLPHATLVDPPTWLTSNFTLTPGGTHAGGETQNTLVLFADGTYLELIAFVDDKPECRQDHWWGEKDFGVIDYAFTVPDVKSFDVKKLNDRLKRKETKVRYAEPTAGGRMREDGVEVKWKVAFPEGVERGGVPFWCLDVTERKLRVPISRTATEHPCGAVGMAGVLAQIDQTRLPSIGEALAAIIEERGDGNARFPVATPSGTYGATAASIRIKEPTDRTKTALDLSLVLHVPKRETRPSDIYQSIGSGKVAILFESL
;
A
#
# COMPACT_ATOMS: atom_id res chain seq x y z
N MET A 1 -19.97 -40.55 -12.33
CA MET A 1 -18.71 -40.89 -11.66
C MET A 1 -17.87 -39.64 -11.61
N SER A 2 -17.95 -38.92 -10.50
CA SER A 2 -17.20 -37.71 -10.18
C SER A 2 -16.26 -38.07 -9.03
N LEU A 3 -14.96 -37.91 -9.25
CA LEU A 3 -13.94 -38.13 -8.22
C LEU A 3 -13.77 -36.84 -7.40
N PRO A 4 -13.69 -36.93 -6.06
CA PRO A 4 -13.58 -35.77 -5.18
C PRO A 4 -12.12 -35.35 -5.02
N LEU A 5 -11.85 -34.04 -5.11
CA LEU A 5 -10.64 -33.44 -4.55
C LEU A 5 -10.91 -33.23 -3.05
N THR A 6 -10.31 -34.06 -2.21
CA THR A 6 -10.30 -33.91 -0.76
C THR A 6 -9.38 -32.75 -0.39
N ALA A 7 -9.98 -31.61 -0.04
CA ALA A 7 -9.30 -30.53 0.66
C ALA A 7 -9.13 -30.91 2.13
N THR A 8 -7.89 -31.09 2.58
CA THR A 8 -7.54 -31.05 4.00
C THR A 8 -7.23 -29.59 4.36
N GLY A 9 -8.30 -28.85 4.65
CA GLY A 9 -8.25 -27.48 5.18
C GLY A 9 -9.41 -27.30 6.13
N THR A 10 -9.29 -27.85 7.34
CA THR A 10 -10.29 -27.67 8.40
C THR A 10 -10.12 -26.28 9.02
N GLU A 11 -11.22 -25.52 9.06
CA GLU A 11 -11.43 -24.20 9.72
C GLU A 11 -11.36 -22.90 8.87
N ARG A 12 -11.90 -22.85 7.64
CA ARG A 12 -12.08 -21.55 6.93
C ARG A 12 -13.51 -21.18 6.54
N ALA A 13 -14.52 -21.95 6.92
CA ALA A 13 -15.90 -21.68 6.52
C ALA A 13 -16.86 -21.80 7.70
N ASP A 14 -16.72 -20.89 8.67
CA ASP A 14 -17.91 -20.53 9.45
C ASP A 14 -18.82 -19.73 8.50
N ARG A 15 -20.07 -20.17 8.30
CA ARG A 15 -20.97 -19.62 7.26
C ARG A 15 -21.26 -18.12 7.42
N ASN A 16 -20.89 -17.55 8.56
CA ASN A 16 -21.24 -16.22 9.00
C ASN A 16 -20.03 -15.40 9.50
N TRP A 17 -18.80 -15.67 9.01
CA TRP A 17 -17.58 -14.95 9.44
C TRP A 17 -17.73 -13.41 9.39
N TRP A 18 -18.50 -12.92 8.42
CA TRP A 18 -18.80 -11.51 8.21
C TRP A 18 -19.63 -10.89 9.34
N GLN A 19 -20.37 -11.68 10.13
CA GLN A 19 -21.13 -11.17 11.28
C GLN A 19 -20.24 -10.66 12.41
N THR A 20 -19.05 -11.22 12.55
CA THR A 20 -18.06 -10.82 13.57
C THR A 20 -16.91 -10.00 12.97
N ALA A 21 -16.99 -9.66 11.69
CA ALA A 21 -15.91 -8.99 10.97
C ALA A 21 -15.89 -7.48 11.23
N CYS A 22 -14.67 -6.93 11.26
CA CYS A 22 -14.40 -5.53 11.00
C CYS A 22 -13.89 -5.39 9.56
N ILE A 23 -14.56 -4.59 8.74
CA ILE A 23 -14.25 -4.40 7.31
C ILE A 23 -13.65 -3.02 7.11
N TYR A 24 -12.46 -2.95 6.51
CA TYR A 24 -11.77 -1.69 6.23
C TYR A 24 -11.99 -1.27 4.77
N GLN A 25 -12.61 -0.12 4.55
CA GLN A 25 -12.81 0.41 3.21
C GLN A 25 -11.59 1.21 2.77
N ILE A 26 -11.06 0.85 1.60
CA ILE A 26 -9.97 1.55 0.92
C ILE A 26 -10.52 2.21 -0.34
N TYR A 27 -10.29 3.52 -0.45
CA TYR A 27 -10.42 4.28 -1.68
C TYR A 27 -9.04 4.36 -2.34
N PRO A 28 -8.77 3.57 -3.41
CA PRO A 28 -7.40 3.30 -3.87
C PRO A 28 -6.61 4.56 -4.20
N ALA A 29 -7.24 5.50 -4.91
CA ALA A 29 -6.63 6.71 -5.44
C ALA A 29 -5.99 7.62 -4.39
N SER A 30 -6.34 7.44 -3.12
CA SER A 30 -5.84 8.29 -2.03
C SER A 30 -5.23 7.54 -0.86
N PHE A 31 -5.21 6.21 -0.93
CA PHE A 31 -4.72 5.42 0.19
C PHE A 31 -3.21 5.50 0.31
N LYS A 32 -2.49 5.09 -0.74
CA LYS A 32 -1.02 5.15 -0.78
C LYS A 32 -0.51 5.11 -2.21
N ASP A 33 0.24 6.13 -2.61
CA ASP A 33 1.03 6.15 -3.85
C ASP A 33 2.37 5.44 -3.60
N SER A 34 2.75 4.54 -4.53
CA SER A 34 4.02 3.81 -4.52
C SER A 34 5.00 4.25 -5.61
N ASN A 35 4.55 5.03 -6.59
CA ASN A 35 5.29 5.32 -7.81
C ASN A 35 5.62 6.83 -7.98
N GLY A 36 5.00 7.69 -7.19
CA GLY A 36 5.26 9.13 -7.14
C GLY A 36 4.49 9.97 -8.16
N ASP A 37 3.45 9.43 -8.79
CA ASP A 37 2.57 10.16 -9.71
C ASP A 37 1.49 10.99 -8.98
N GLY A 38 1.42 10.88 -7.65
CA GLY A 38 0.44 11.56 -6.80
C GLY A 38 -0.87 10.80 -6.65
N PHE A 39 -1.01 9.63 -7.25
CA PHE A 39 -2.21 8.80 -7.21
C PHE A 39 -1.94 7.51 -6.43
N GLY A 40 -2.85 7.14 -5.53
CA GLY A 40 -2.73 5.88 -4.82
C GLY A 40 -2.94 4.68 -5.74
N ASP A 41 -2.19 3.60 -5.49
CA ASP A 41 -2.12 2.44 -6.38
C ASP A 41 -2.11 1.10 -5.61
N LEU A 42 -2.29 -0.01 -6.33
CA LEU A 42 -2.38 -1.36 -5.74
C LEU A 42 -1.08 -1.77 -5.02
N PRO A 43 0.14 -1.51 -5.56
CA PRO A 43 1.37 -1.76 -4.81
C PRO A 43 1.45 -0.93 -3.52
N GLY A 44 0.93 0.29 -3.54
CA GLY A 44 0.79 1.12 -2.35
C GLY A 44 -0.11 0.48 -1.28
N ILE A 45 -1.23 -0.12 -1.67
CA ILE A 45 -2.10 -0.89 -0.77
C ILE A 45 -1.37 -2.11 -0.21
N ILE A 46 -0.68 -2.88 -1.07
CA ILE A 46 0.10 -4.07 -0.67
C ILE A 46 1.14 -3.69 0.38
N SER A 47 1.81 -2.53 0.23
CA SER A 47 2.79 -2.03 1.19
C SER A 47 2.23 -1.71 2.59
N LYS A 48 0.91 -1.76 2.77
CA LYS A 48 0.19 -1.43 4.01
C LYS A 48 -0.58 -2.60 4.59
N ILE A 49 -0.39 -3.82 4.09
CA ILE A 49 -1.06 -5.00 4.65
C ILE A 49 -0.72 -5.19 6.12
N ASP A 50 0.53 -4.95 6.54
CA ASP A 50 0.92 -5.03 7.96
C ASP A 50 0.17 -4.01 8.83
N HIS A 51 -0.17 -2.83 8.30
CA HIS A 51 -1.01 -1.85 9.00
C HIS A 51 -2.43 -2.38 9.19
N LEU A 52 -3.02 -2.94 8.13
CA LEU A 52 -4.35 -3.54 8.16
C LEU A 52 -4.42 -4.72 9.14
N GLU A 53 -3.41 -5.59 9.13
CA GLU A 53 -3.27 -6.68 10.08
C GLU A 53 -3.14 -6.16 11.52
N SER A 54 -2.29 -5.15 11.75
CA SER A 54 -2.10 -4.56 13.09
C SER A 54 -3.36 -3.89 13.64
N LEU A 55 -4.21 -3.36 12.76
CA LEU A 55 -5.52 -2.79 13.12
C LEU A 55 -6.52 -3.89 13.50
N GLY A 56 -6.26 -5.14 13.11
CA GLY A 56 -7.09 -6.31 13.42
C GLY A 56 -8.33 -6.42 12.55
N VAL A 57 -8.29 -5.89 11.31
CA VAL A 57 -9.42 -5.98 10.38
C VAL A 57 -9.50 -7.37 9.78
N ASN A 58 -10.70 -7.81 9.40
CA ASN A 58 -10.93 -9.14 8.86
C ASN A 58 -11.14 -9.12 7.34
N ALA A 59 -11.52 -7.97 6.79
CA ALA A 59 -11.65 -7.80 5.35
C ALA A 59 -11.28 -6.38 4.92
N VAL A 60 -10.86 -6.26 3.66
CA VAL A 60 -10.72 -5.01 2.92
C VAL A 60 -11.84 -4.93 1.90
N TRP A 61 -12.62 -3.85 1.93
CA TRP A 61 -13.48 -3.47 0.82
C TRP A 61 -12.74 -2.46 -0.05
N LEU A 62 -12.44 -2.85 -1.28
CA LEU A 62 -11.75 -2.02 -2.25
C LEU A 62 -12.77 -1.34 -3.16
N SER A 63 -12.83 0.00 -3.11
CA SER A 63 -13.57 0.80 -4.10
C SER A 63 -13.05 0.55 -5.53
N PRO A 64 -13.80 0.91 -6.58
CA PRO A 64 -13.49 0.53 -7.96
C PRO A 64 -12.05 0.85 -8.38
N CYS A 65 -11.37 -0.16 -8.95
CA CYS A 65 -10.06 -0.01 -9.59
C CYS A 65 -10.07 -0.52 -11.04
N TYR A 66 -11.26 -0.71 -11.63
CA TYR A 66 -11.43 -1.14 -13.01
C TYR A 66 -11.09 -0.02 -14.01
N GLU A 67 -10.74 -0.39 -15.26
CA GLU A 67 -10.48 0.59 -16.33
C GLU A 67 -11.69 1.53 -16.52
N SER A 68 -11.48 2.83 -16.26
CA SER A 68 -12.54 3.84 -16.20
C SER A 68 -12.04 5.18 -16.75
N PRO A 69 -12.89 5.96 -17.44
CA PRO A 69 -12.60 7.37 -17.76
C PRO A 69 -12.49 8.24 -16.51
N ASN A 70 -12.99 7.77 -15.37
CA ASN A 70 -12.94 8.41 -14.05
C ASN A 70 -13.66 9.76 -14.03
N VAL A 71 -14.81 9.82 -14.70
CA VAL A 71 -15.75 10.95 -14.57
C VAL A 71 -16.41 10.93 -13.20
N ASP A 72 -16.59 9.75 -12.62
CA ASP A 72 -17.28 9.53 -11.34
C ASP A 72 -16.40 8.70 -10.39
N GLY A 73 -15.14 9.13 -10.22
CA GLY A 73 -14.21 8.52 -9.26
C GLY A 73 -13.92 7.03 -9.44
N GLY A 74 -14.16 6.48 -10.64
CA GLY A 74 -13.96 5.07 -11.00
C GLY A 74 -15.25 4.24 -11.11
N TYR A 75 -16.41 4.79 -10.72
CA TYR A 75 -17.71 4.09 -10.81
C TYR A 75 -18.26 4.04 -12.25
N ASP A 76 -17.79 4.92 -13.14
CA ASP A 76 -18.03 4.85 -14.58
C ASP A 76 -17.11 3.83 -15.27
N ILE A 77 -17.38 2.53 -15.09
CA ILE A 77 -16.50 1.45 -15.59
C ILE A 77 -16.61 1.29 -17.12
N SER A 78 -15.47 1.33 -17.81
CA SER A 78 -15.38 1.09 -19.26
C SER A 78 -14.94 -0.33 -19.63
N ASN A 79 -14.33 -1.06 -18.68
CA ASN A 79 -13.99 -2.47 -18.85
C ASN A 79 -13.87 -3.22 -17.51
N TYR A 80 -14.85 -4.06 -17.21
CA TYR A 80 -14.89 -4.88 -15.98
C TYR A 80 -13.79 -5.94 -15.86
N ARG A 81 -13.02 -6.21 -16.91
CA ARG A 81 -11.99 -7.27 -16.94
C ARG A 81 -10.57 -6.73 -16.91
N LYS A 82 -10.41 -5.42 -16.76
CA LYS A 82 -9.10 -4.78 -16.66
C LYS A 82 -9.06 -3.89 -15.44
N ILE A 83 -7.85 -3.74 -14.92
CA ILE A 83 -7.50 -2.75 -13.92
C ILE A 83 -7.13 -1.45 -14.65
N ASP A 84 -7.52 -0.33 -14.07
CA ASP A 84 -7.11 0.98 -14.57
C ASP A 84 -5.58 1.12 -14.46
N PRO A 85 -4.87 1.52 -15.53
CA PRO A 85 -3.42 1.65 -15.50
C PRO A 85 -2.87 2.58 -14.41
N ARG A 86 -3.69 3.52 -13.91
CA ARG A 86 -3.32 4.38 -12.77
C ARG A 86 -3.16 3.61 -11.46
N PHE A 87 -3.89 2.51 -11.28
CA PHE A 87 -3.82 1.69 -10.08
C PHE A 87 -2.84 0.52 -10.20
N GLY A 88 -2.48 0.13 -11.43
CA GLY A 88 -1.56 -0.97 -11.71
C GLY A 88 -2.15 -1.95 -12.72
N THR A 89 -1.93 -3.25 -12.48
CA THR A 89 -2.26 -4.33 -13.41
C THR A 89 -3.11 -5.41 -12.75
N VAL A 90 -3.66 -6.33 -13.56
CA VAL A 90 -4.34 -7.52 -13.06
C VAL A 90 -3.41 -8.37 -12.18
N ALA A 91 -2.11 -8.41 -12.49
CA ALA A 91 -1.13 -9.13 -11.67
C ALA A 91 -0.97 -8.50 -10.28
N ASP A 92 -1.13 -7.18 -10.16
CA ASP A 92 -1.07 -6.49 -8.87
C ASP A 92 -2.32 -6.78 -8.02
N ILE A 93 -3.51 -6.92 -8.63
CA ILE A 93 -4.69 -7.45 -7.92
C ILE A 93 -4.48 -8.89 -7.47
N GLU A 94 -3.91 -9.76 -8.32
CA GLU A 94 -3.61 -11.14 -7.93
C GLU A 94 -2.62 -11.20 -6.76
N LEU A 95 -1.64 -10.30 -6.75
CA LEU A 95 -0.69 -10.16 -5.65
C LEU A 95 -1.39 -9.67 -4.38
N LEU A 96 -2.23 -8.62 -4.47
CA LEU A 96 -3.02 -8.13 -3.35
C LEU A 96 -3.89 -9.22 -2.72
N ILE A 97 -4.58 -10.02 -3.55
CA ILE A 97 -5.39 -11.16 -3.09
C ILE A 97 -4.52 -12.14 -2.30
N ARG A 98 -3.35 -12.53 -2.81
CA ARG A 98 -2.46 -13.48 -2.15
C ARG A 98 -1.89 -12.91 -0.85
N SER A 99 -1.45 -11.66 -0.85
CA SER A 99 -0.86 -11.03 0.32
C SER A 99 -1.88 -10.79 1.44
N LEU A 100 -3.14 -10.47 1.12
CA LEU A 100 -4.21 -10.41 2.13
C LEU A 100 -4.57 -11.81 2.66
N ASP A 101 -4.54 -12.84 1.78
CA ASP A 101 -4.80 -14.23 2.15
C ASP A 101 -3.78 -14.76 3.17
N GLU A 102 -2.51 -14.39 3.02
CA GLU A 102 -1.40 -14.76 3.92
C GLU A 102 -1.62 -14.29 5.37
N VAL A 103 -2.30 -13.15 5.57
CA VAL A 103 -2.63 -12.59 6.89
C VAL A 103 -4.11 -12.80 7.27
N ASN A 104 -4.82 -13.68 6.56
CA ASN A 104 -6.24 -14.01 6.79
C ASN A 104 -7.20 -12.81 6.71
N ILE A 105 -6.91 -11.86 5.81
CA ILE A 105 -7.81 -10.75 5.49
C ILE A 105 -8.53 -11.06 4.18
N TRP A 106 -9.86 -10.94 4.16
CA TRP A 106 -10.66 -11.12 2.95
C TRP A 106 -10.59 -9.88 2.05
N LEU A 107 -10.59 -10.08 0.73
CA LEU A 107 -10.80 -8.97 -0.22
C LEU A 107 -12.24 -8.98 -0.74
N ILE A 108 -12.92 -7.85 -0.60
CA ILE A 108 -14.24 -7.56 -1.15
C ILE A 108 -14.06 -6.51 -2.24
N LEU A 109 -14.48 -6.83 -3.46
CA LEU A 109 -14.41 -5.90 -4.59
C LEU A 109 -15.75 -5.21 -4.78
N ASP A 110 -15.69 -3.92 -5.11
CA ASP A 110 -16.87 -3.19 -5.57
C ASP A 110 -17.39 -3.74 -6.90
N LEU A 111 -18.71 -3.82 -7.06
CA LEU A 111 -19.37 -4.38 -8.24
C LEU A 111 -20.45 -3.43 -8.75
N VAL A 112 -20.07 -2.57 -9.71
CA VAL A 112 -20.96 -1.55 -10.28
C VAL A 112 -21.66 -2.10 -11.52
N ILE A 113 -22.84 -2.71 -11.34
CA ILE A 113 -23.57 -3.39 -12.43
C ILE A 113 -24.93 -2.76 -12.78
N ASN A 114 -25.30 -1.67 -12.11
CA ASN A 114 -26.49 -0.91 -12.45
C ASN A 114 -26.29 -0.10 -13.75
N HIS A 115 -25.09 0.44 -13.96
CA HIS A 115 -24.69 1.18 -15.15
C HIS A 115 -23.24 0.84 -15.55
N ALA A 116 -22.84 1.26 -16.75
CA ALA A 116 -21.46 1.23 -17.24
C ALA A 116 -21.15 2.56 -17.94
N SER A 117 -19.86 2.88 -18.09
CA SER A 117 -19.40 4.08 -18.81
C SER A 117 -19.98 4.16 -20.22
N ASP A 118 -20.20 5.38 -20.71
CA ASP A 118 -20.54 5.62 -22.11
C ASP A 118 -19.38 5.30 -23.08
N GLN A 119 -18.17 5.09 -22.54
CA GLN A 119 -17.01 4.60 -23.27
C GLN A 119 -16.93 3.07 -23.32
N HIS A 120 -17.75 2.35 -22.54
CA HIS A 120 -17.80 0.90 -22.55
C HIS A 120 -18.18 0.37 -23.95
N GLU A 121 -17.54 -0.72 -24.38
CA GLU A 121 -17.78 -1.33 -25.70
C GLU A 121 -19.27 -1.60 -25.94
N TRP A 122 -19.95 -2.13 -24.92
CA TRP A 122 -21.40 -2.38 -24.94
C TRP A 122 -22.22 -1.12 -25.25
N PHE A 123 -21.90 0.03 -24.65
CA PHE A 123 -22.62 1.28 -24.94
C PHE A 123 -22.33 1.77 -26.35
N ARG A 124 -21.07 1.70 -26.79
CA ARG A 124 -20.64 2.08 -28.13
C ARG A 124 -21.36 1.25 -29.21
N GLU A 125 -21.53 -0.05 -28.98
CA GLU A 125 -22.34 -0.92 -29.84
C GLU A 125 -23.83 -0.58 -29.75
N SER A 126 -24.38 -0.46 -28.54
CA SER A 126 -25.78 -0.14 -28.32
C SER A 126 -26.19 1.15 -29.02
N ARG A 127 -25.39 2.22 -28.94
CA ARG A 127 -25.70 3.53 -29.53
C ARG A 127 -25.52 3.59 -31.05
N SER A 128 -24.86 2.58 -31.66
CA SER A 128 -24.53 2.59 -33.09
C SER A 128 -25.75 2.49 -34.01
N SER A 129 -26.78 1.73 -33.59
CA SER A 129 -28.01 1.54 -34.35
C SER A 129 -29.11 0.94 -33.47
N LYS A 130 -30.37 1.27 -33.77
CA LYS A 130 -31.58 0.65 -33.18
C LYS A 130 -31.71 -0.84 -33.47
N THR A 131 -30.99 -1.34 -34.47
CA THR A 131 -30.98 -2.76 -34.85
C THR A 131 -29.77 -3.52 -34.32
N ASN A 132 -28.87 -2.87 -33.57
CA ASN A 132 -27.72 -3.55 -32.97
C ASN A 132 -28.20 -4.55 -31.90
N ALA A 133 -27.55 -5.71 -31.80
CA ALA A 133 -27.90 -6.76 -30.84
C ALA A 133 -27.83 -6.28 -29.37
N LYS A 134 -26.99 -5.29 -29.07
CA LYS A 134 -26.83 -4.68 -27.75
C LYS A 134 -27.70 -3.44 -27.54
N PHE A 135 -28.56 -3.04 -28.49
CA PHE A 135 -29.40 -1.85 -28.35
C PHE A 135 -30.22 -1.85 -27.06
N ASN A 136 -30.79 -3.02 -26.68
CA ASN A 136 -31.59 -3.16 -25.47
C ASN A 136 -30.78 -3.46 -24.19
N TRP A 137 -29.45 -3.38 -24.24
CA TRP A 137 -28.63 -3.46 -23.01
C TRP A 137 -28.66 -2.15 -22.22
N TYR A 138 -29.12 -1.07 -22.86
CA TYR A 138 -29.34 0.24 -22.23
C TYR A 138 -30.78 0.70 -22.44
N ILE A 139 -31.23 1.65 -21.61
CA ILE A 139 -32.61 2.13 -21.62
C ILE A 139 -32.73 3.31 -22.60
N TRP A 140 -33.28 3.03 -23.79
CA TRP A 140 -33.57 4.06 -24.79
C TRP A 140 -35.05 4.47 -24.76
N ARG A 141 -35.32 5.78 -24.84
CA ARG A 141 -36.67 6.36 -24.95
C ARG A 141 -36.69 7.44 -26.03
N LYS A 142 -37.84 7.64 -26.67
CA LYS A 142 -38.03 8.81 -27.55
C LYS A 142 -38.12 10.06 -26.69
N GLY A 143 -37.42 11.12 -27.06
CA GLY A 143 -37.56 12.42 -26.40
C GLY A 143 -39.01 12.92 -26.48
N LYS A 144 -39.50 13.50 -25.39
CA LYS A 144 -40.79 14.20 -25.39
C LYS A 144 -40.62 15.56 -26.08
N SER A 145 -41.55 15.92 -26.95
CA SER A 145 -41.61 17.28 -27.51
C SER A 145 -42.04 18.23 -26.41
N ILE A 146 -41.19 19.17 -26.02
CA ILE A 146 -41.54 20.23 -25.06
C ILE A 146 -41.98 21.45 -25.87
N THR A 147 -43.26 21.81 -25.76
CA THR A 147 -43.75 23.12 -26.25
C THR A 147 -43.47 24.12 -25.15
N ILE A 148 -42.56 25.07 -25.38
CA ILE A 148 -42.24 26.10 -24.38
C ILE A 148 -43.39 27.10 -24.34
N GLY A 149 -44.18 27.06 -23.26
CA GLY A 149 -45.23 28.00 -22.91
C GLY A 149 -45.31 28.10 -21.39
N ASN A 150 -45.35 29.33 -20.89
CA ASN A 150 -45.19 29.73 -19.48
C ASN A 150 -45.95 28.86 -18.47
N GLU A 151 -45.22 27.98 -17.78
CA GLU A 151 -45.45 27.56 -16.40
C GLU A 151 -44.22 26.75 -15.95
N CYS A 152 -43.61 27.15 -14.82
CA CYS A 152 -42.50 26.42 -14.22
C CYS A 152 -43.02 25.13 -13.59
N GLU A 153 -43.20 24.07 -14.39
CA GLU A 153 -43.29 22.71 -13.87
C GLU A 153 -41.87 22.19 -13.63
N ASN A 154 -41.58 21.87 -12.38
CA ASN A 154 -40.35 21.18 -11.98
C ASN A 154 -40.42 19.76 -12.59
N PRO A 155 -39.58 19.38 -13.56
CA PRO A 155 -39.63 18.04 -14.10
C PRO A 155 -39.20 17.09 -13.00
N GLU A 156 -40.08 16.15 -12.59
CA GLU A 156 -39.69 15.02 -11.76
C GLU A 156 -38.46 14.37 -12.42
N SER A 157 -37.32 14.49 -11.76
CA SER A 157 -36.10 13.84 -12.21
C SER A 157 -36.28 12.33 -12.07
N ASP A 158 -36.08 11.62 -13.18
CA ASP A 158 -36.06 10.16 -13.20
C ASP A 158 -35.06 9.68 -12.15
N LYS A 159 -35.57 9.01 -11.11
CA LYS A 159 -34.79 8.52 -9.97
C LYS A 159 -33.66 7.61 -10.48
N GLN A 160 -32.43 8.02 -10.24
CA GLN A 160 -31.23 7.23 -10.49
C GLN A 160 -31.22 6.07 -9.48
N LEU A 161 -31.31 4.82 -9.96
CA LEU A 161 -31.02 3.65 -9.11
C LEU A 161 -29.51 3.59 -8.90
N SER A 162 -29.07 3.54 -7.65
CA SER A 162 -27.70 3.18 -7.26
C SER A 162 -27.70 1.81 -6.59
N GLY A 163 -26.56 1.11 -6.64
CA GLY A 163 -26.35 -0.21 -6.03
C GLY A 163 -26.06 -0.17 -4.52
N GLU A 164 -26.03 1.02 -3.95
CA GLU A 164 -26.34 1.28 -2.55
C GLU A 164 -27.86 1.49 -2.46
N LEU A 165 -28.53 0.91 -1.46
CA LEU A 165 -29.97 1.03 -1.23
C LEU A 165 -30.42 2.45 -0.79
N LEU A 166 -30.03 3.47 -1.56
CA LEU A 166 -30.33 4.86 -1.31
C LEU A 166 -31.85 5.01 -1.39
N TYR A 167 -32.45 5.50 -0.31
CA TYR A 167 -33.91 5.68 -0.18
C TYR A 167 -34.75 4.40 -0.17
N THR A 168 -34.16 3.27 0.22
CA THR A 168 -34.90 2.02 0.45
C THR A 168 -35.48 1.99 1.86
N THR A 169 -36.74 1.60 2.01
CA THR A 169 -37.33 1.46 3.34
C THR A 169 -36.68 0.29 4.07
N ARG A 170 -36.62 0.36 5.40
CA ARG A 170 -35.99 -0.70 6.18
C ARG A 170 -36.69 -2.06 6.04
N ASP A 171 -38.00 -2.06 5.80
CA ASP A 171 -38.75 -3.29 5.54
C ASP A 171 -38.31 -3.94 4.22
N GLU A 172 -37.92 -3.13 3.22
CA GLU A 172 -37.32 -3.61 1.97
C GLU A 172 -35.87 -4.05 2.18
N VAL A 173 -35.05 -3.31 2.93
CA VAL A 173 -33.67 -3.73 3.29
C VAL A 173 -33.67 -5.11 3.93
N LYS A 174 -34.63 -5.36 4.85
CA LYS A 174 -34.81 -6.67 5.49
C LYS A 174 -35.01 -7.80 4.48
N LEU A 175 -35.73 -7.57 3.38
CA LEU A 175 -35.95 -8.58 2.34
C LEU A 175 -34.65 -8.95 1.62
N TYR A 176 -33.71 -8.02 1.45
CA TYR A 176 -32.43 -8.31 0.82
C TYR A 176 -31.50 -9.15 1.71
N VAL A 177 -31.49 -8.88 3.02
CA VAL A 177 -30.54 -9.50 3.96
C VAL A 177 -31.09 -10.69 4.74
N GLU A 178 -32.33 -11.12 4.46
CA GLU A 178 -32.92 -12.28 5.12
C GLU A 178 -32.28 -13.58 4.60
N PRO A 179 -31.62 -14.41 5.45
CA PRO A 179 -30.88 -15.59 5.01
C PRO A 179 -31.72 -16.61 4.24
N ASN A 180 -33.02 -16.68 4.53
CA ASN A 180 -33.96 -17.59 3.84
C ASN A 180 -34.22 -17.18 2.39
N ARG A 181 -34.02 -15.91 2.04
CA ARG A 181 -34.25 -15.38 0.69
C ARG A 181 -33.05 -15.58 -0.23
N ARG A 182 -31.85 -15.78 0.33
CA ARG A 182 -30.61 -16.06 -0.41
C ARG A 182 -30.31 -14.99 -1.47
N GLU A 183 -30.50 -13.74 -1.07
CA GLU A 183 -30.20 -12.57 -1.90
C GLU A 183 -28.83 -12.00 -1.50
N LEU A 184 -28.76 -11.13 -0.50
CA LEU A 184 -27.52 -10.53 0.00
C LEU A 184 -27.27 -10.94 1.46
N ASP A 185 -26.00 -10.92 1.89
CA ASP A 185 -25.63 -11.12 3.30
C ASP A 185 -25.68 -9.81 4.10
N LEU A 186 -25.31 -8.70 3.46
CA LEU A 186 -25.21 -7.37 4.04
C LEU A 186 -25.85 -6.33 3.11
N ALA A 187 -26.36 -5.24 3.70
CA ALA A 187 -26.83 -4.07 2.99
C ALA A 187 -26.49 -2.82 3.81
N PHE A 188 -26.06 -1.76 3.13
CA PHE A 188 -25.84 -0.46 3.75
C PHE A 188 -27.17 0.31 3.88
N GLU A 189 -27.27 1.14 4.91
CA GLU A 189 -28.41 2.01 5.15
C GLU A 189 -27.90 3.41 5.49
N PHE A 190 -28.26 4.40 4.69
CA PHE A 190 -27.70 5.76 4.77
C PHE A 190 -28.46 6.70 5.72
N ASN A 191 -29.47 6.20 6.46
CA ASN A 191 -30.27 7.03 7.36
C ASN A 191 -29.43 7.70 8.46
N LEU A 192 -28.39 7.04 8.97
CA LEU A 192 -27.46 7.65 9.92
C LEU A 192 -26.60 8.73 9.25
N CYS A 193 -26.19 8.54 7.99
CA CYS A 193 -25.46 9.55 7.22
C CYS A 193 -26.35 10.72 6.79
N ALA A 194 -27.66 10.52 6.66
CA ALA A 194 -28.63 11.53 6.24
C ALA A 194 -29.40 12.18 7.41
N TRP A 195 -29.01 11.90 8.67
CA TRP A 195 -29.82 12.22 9.86
C TRP A 195 -30.15 13.70 10.04
N ASN A 196 -29.33 14.58 9.49
CA ASN A 196 -29.47 16.04 9.55
C ASN A 196 -29.71 16.70 8.19
N PHE A 197 -30.04 15.93 7.16
CA PHE A 197 -30.38 16.47 5.83
C PHE A 197 -31.79 17.06 5.84
N GLY A 198 -31.92 18.22 5.20
CA GLY A 198 -33.20 18.90 4.96
C GLY A 198 -33.96 18.33 3.76
N PRO A 199 -35.16 18.86 3.48
CA PRO A 199 -35.97 18.46 2.33
C PRO A 199 -35.25 18.59 0.98
N GLY A 200 -34.28 19.51 0.87
CA GLY A 200 -33.42 19.70 -0.30
C GLY A 200 -32.27 18.70 -0.43
N GLY A 201 -32.20 17.69 0.45
CA GLY A 201 -31.17 16.65 0.42
C GLY A 201 -29.88 17.07 1.13
N ARG A 202 -28.74 16.53 0.71
CA ARG A 202 -27.48 16.66 1.45
C ARG A 202 -26.97 18.10 1.57
N PHE A 203 -27.24 18.94 0.57
CA PHE A 203 -26.82 20.34 0.56
C PHE A 203 -27.81 21.28 1.25
N ASP A 204 -28.84 20.74 1.90
CA ASP A 204 -29.81 21.46 2.71
C ASP A 204 -29.68 21.01 4.18
N LYS A 205 -29.39 21.93 5.09
CA LYS A 205 -29.18 21.60 6.51
C LYS A 205 -30.48 21.71 7.30
N ALA A 206 -30.89 20.60 7.92
CA ALA A 206 -31.98 20.61 8.89
C ALA A 206 -31.48 20.89 10.32
N ARG A 207 -32.43 21.07 11.26
CA ARG A 207 -32.11 21.10 12.69
C ARG A 207 -31.54 19.75 13.15
N ASP A 208 -30.46 19.80 13.90
CA ASP A 208 -29.60 18.67 14.21
C ASP A 208 -29.31 18.55 15.73
N THR A 209 -30.26 18.02 16.49
CA THR A 209 -30.06 17.82 17.94
C THR A 209 -29.38 16.47 18.24
N VAL A 210 -28.63 16.38 19.35
CA VAL A 210 -28.09 15.10 19.83
C VAL A 210 -29.20 14.08 20.12
N GLN A 211 -30.41 14.54 20.44
CA GLN A 211 -31.60 13.69 20.60
C GLN A 211 -32.06 13.10 19.27
N ASP A 212 -31.99 13.86 18.18
CA ASP A 212 -32.28 13.36 16.83
C ASP A 212 -31.27 12.30 16.41
N LEU A 213 -29.97 12.56 16.58
CA LEU A 213 -28.91 11.59 16.32
C LEU A 213 -29.12 10.29 17.11
N LYS A 214 -29.38 10.39 18.43
CA LYS A 214 -29.67 9.22 19.27
C LYS A 214 -30.93 8.47 18.80
N ARG A 215 -31.98 9.18 18.41
CA ARG A 215 -33.20 8.56 17.86
C ARG A 215 -32.90 7.83 16.56
N THR A 216 -32.10 8.41 15.67
CA THR A 216 -31.68 7.77 14.42
C THR A 216 -30.88 6.51 14.70
N ILE A 217 -29.84 6.57 15.55
CA ILE A 217 -29.06 5.39 15.95
C ILE A 217 -29.96 4.30 16.54
N CYS A 218 -30.84 4.64 17.49
CA CYS A 218 -31.75 3.69 18.09
C CYS A 218 -32.75 3.11 17.08
N ARG A 219 -33.22 3.91 16.12
CA ARG A 219 -34.12 3.43 15.07
C ARG A 219 -33.39 2.46 14.16
N THR A 220 -32.25 2.84 13.61
CA THR A 220 -31.42 1.98 12.75
C THR A 220 -31.08 0.68 13.47
N TRP A 221 -30.63 0.75 14.73
CA TRP A 221 -30.23 -0.43 15.50
C TRP A 221 -31.38 -1.36 15.94
N ASN A 222 -32.51 -0.83 16.41
CA ASN A 222 -33.63 -1.68 16.84
C ASN A 222 -34.41 -2.28 15.66
N GLY A 223 -34.15 -1.80 14.45
CA GLY A 223 -34.98 -2.05 13.29
C GLY A 223 -34.95 -3.45 12.74
N LEU A 224 -33.75 -3.96 12.54
CA LEU A 224 -33.50 -5.29 12.00
C LEU A 224 -33.48 -6.37 13.10
N ARG A 225 -33.55 -5.95 14.38
CA ARG A 225 -33.57 -6.83 15.56
C ARG A 225 -34.87 -7.59 15.77
N SER A 226 -35.93 -7.26 15.03
CA SER A 226 -37.23 -7.96 15.14
C SER A 226 -37.25 -9.23 14.26
N GLY A 227 -36.79 -10.33 14.87
CA GLY A 227 -36.90 -11.70 14.36
C GLY A 227 -35.60 -12.23 13.73
N GLU A 228 -34.65 -12.62 14.59
CA GLU A 228 -33.56 -13.62 14.46
C GLU A 228 -32.89 -13.96 13.09
N THR A 229 -33.09 -13.18 12.03
CA THR A 229 -32.69 -13.58 10.67
C THR A 229 -31.91 -12.51 9.92
N ALA A 230 -32.33 -11.25 9.90
CA ALA A 230 -31.62 -10.18 9.19
C ALA A 230 -30.41 -9.65 9.98
N TRP A 231 -29.29 -9.40 9.28
CA TRP A 231 -28.08 -8.80 9.85
C TRP A 231 -27.86 -7.40 9.30
N GLN A 232 -27.18 -6.53 10.08
CA GLN A 232 -27.01 -5.13 9.74
C GLN A 232 -25.54 -4.73 9.62
N THR A 233 -25.26 -3.72 8.81
CA THR A 233 -23.96 -3.04 8.76
C THR A 233 -23.96 -1.81 9.65
N PHE A 234 -22.82 -1.46 10.24
CA PHE A 234 -22.63 -0.20 10.93
C PHE A 234 -21.43 0.55 10.35
N PHE A 235 -21.63 1.80 9.95
CA PHE A 235 -20.59 2.68 9.44
C PHE A 235 -20.92 4.14 9.78
N LEU A 236 -19.88 4.96 9.91
CA LEU A 236 -20.01 6.42 10.10
C LEU A 236 -19.47 7.21 8.90
N VAL A 237 -18.53 6.60 8.17
CA VAL A 237 -17.77 7.24 7.09
C VAL A 237 -17.61 6.26 5.95
N SER A 238 -17.60 6.79 4.72
CA SER A 238 -17.22 6.17 3.46
C SER A 238 -16.61 7.25 2.55
N HIS A 239 -16.25 6.90 1.32
CA HIS A 239 -15.78 7.85 0.31
C HIS A 239 -16.83 8.89 -0.13
N ASP A 240 -18.12 8.69 0.20
CA ASP A 240 -19.23 9.60 -0.14
C ASP A 240 -19.68 10.48 1.04
N THR A 241 -19.02 10.39 2.19
CA THR A 241 -19.48 11.05 3.42
C THR A 241 -18.34 11.76 4.13
N ALA A 242 -18.62 12.92 4.72
CA ALA A 242 -17.69 13.65 5.57
C ALA A 242 -17.12 12.84 6.75
N ARG A 243 -15.93 13.25 7.20
CA ARG A 243 -15.18 12.62 8.28
C ARG A 243 -15.95 12.69 9.60
N SER A 244 -15.94 11.60 10.35
CA SER A 244 -16.79 11.46 11.54
C SER A 244 -16.46 12.45 12.66
N VAL A 245 -15.17 12.81 12.83
CA VAL A 245 -14.75 13.76 13.88
C VAL A 245 -15.34 15.14 13.62
N THR A 246 -15.24 15.64 12.38
CA THR A 246 -15.84 16.92 11.98
C THR A 246 -17.36 16.85 12.00
N ARG A 247 -17.94 15.77 11.48
CA ARG A 247 -19.40 15.68 11.28
C ARG A 247 -20.19 15.48 12.57
N PHE A 248 -19.68 14.68 13.50
CA PHE A 248 -20.39 14.31 14.74
C PHE A 248 -19.77 14.94 16.00
N GLY A 249 -18.67 15.68 15.84
CA GLY A 249 -17.95 16.37 16.91
C GLY A 249 -18.40 17.80 17.15
N ASP A 250 -17.51 18.58 17.75
CA ASP A 250 -17.64 20.03 17.85
C ASP A 250 -16.49 20.71 17.10
N ASP A 251 -16.56 22.03 16.94
CA ASP A 251 -15.57 22.81 16.18
C ASP A 251 -14.28 23.08 16.98
N LYS A 252 -13.98 22.28 18.03
CA LYS A 252 -12.86 22.50 18.95
C LYS A 252 -11.76 21.45 18.74
N PRO A 253 -10.62 21.83 18.13
CA PRO A 253 -9.53 20.89 17.83
C PRO A 253 -8.96 20.16 19.06
N GLU A 254 -9.03 20.77 20.25
CA GLU A 254 -8.59 20.12 21.50
C GLU A 254 -9.44 18.91 21.89
N HIS A 255 -10.66 18.77 21.34
CA HIS A 255 -11.58 17.68 21.62
C HIS A 255 -11.48 16.53 20.62
N SER A 256 -10.84 16.71 19.47
CA SER A 256 -10.85 15.76 18.34
C SER A 256 -10.47 14.33 18.72
N ALA A 257 -9.39 14.16 19.49
CA ALA A 257 -8.97 12.84 19.94
C ALA A 257 -9.98 12.17 20.90
N ALA A 258 -10.67 12.94 21.72
CA ALA A 258 -11.71 12.44 22.62
C ALA A 258 -12.98 12.06 21.84
N ILE A 259 -13.36 12.89 20.86
CA ILE A 259 -14.48 12.66 19.94
C ILE A 259 -14.24 11.39 19.12
N ALA A 260 -13.07 11.25 18.49
CA ALA A 260 -12.71 10.07 17.70
C ALA A 260 -12.83 8.78 18.53
N LYS A 261 -12.30 8.77 19.76
CA LYS A 261 -12.40 7.63 20.67
C LYS A 261 -13.84 7.34 21.11
N MET A 262 -14.63 8.38 21.39
CA MET A 262 -16.04 8.23 21.75
C MET A 262 -16.84 7.59 20.61
N LEU A 263 -16.64 8.06 19.38
CA LEU A 263 -17.28 7.51 18.19
C LEU A 263 -16.81 6.08 17.87
N ALA A 264 -15.53 5.76 18.12
CA ALA A 264 -15.02 4.39 17.99
C ALA A 264 -15.69 3.45 19.00
N VAL A 265 -15.83 3.86 20.27
CA VAL A 265 -16.56 3.08 21.30
C VAL A 265 -18.02 2.90 20.91
N LEU A 266 -18.69 3.95 20.40
CA LEU A 266 -20.06 3.84 19.91
C LEU A 266 -20.14 2.80 18.78
N SER A 267 -19.29 2.91 17.77
CA SER A 267 -19.36 2.07 16.56
C SER A 267 -19.05 0.59 16.84
N THR A 268 -18.13 0.32 17.77
CA THR A 268 -17.68 -1.04 18.11
C THR A 268 -18.59 -1.75 19.13
N THR A 269 -19.52 -1.04 19.77
CA THR A 269 -20.43 -1.61 20.79
C THR A 269 -21.86 -1.83 20.28
N LEU A 270 -22.16 -1.39 19.06
CA LEU A 270 -23.45 -1.63 18.40
C LEU A 270 -23.44 -3.00 17.70
N CYS A 271 -24.61 -3.61 17.54
CA CYS A 271 -24.74 -4.89 16.83
C CYS A 271 -24.59 -4.67 15.32
N GLY A 272 -23.95 -5.61 14.62
CA GLY A 272 -23.77 -5.56 13.18
C GLY A 272 -22.30 -5.66 12.76
N THR A 273 -22.08 -5.78 11.46
CA THR A 273 -20.73 -5.79 10.87
C THR A 273 -20.22 -4.37 10.77
N LEU A 274 -19.06 -4.11 11.39
CA LEU A 274 -18.46 -2.77 11.41
C LEU A 274 -17.70 -2.50 10.11
N PHE A 275 -17.92 -1.33 9.54
CA PHE A 275 -17.10 -0.78 8.47
C PHE A 275 -16.34 0.45 8.95
N VAL A 276 -15.04 0.48 8.67
CA VAL A 276 -14.12 1.56 9.01
C VAL A 276 -13.54 2.11 7.71
N TYR A 277 -13.68 3.41 7.48
CA TYR A 277 -13.09 4.05 6.30
C TYR A 277 -11.65 4.50 6.58
N GLN A 278 -10.79 4.45 5.56
CA GLN A 278 -9.38 4.83 5.70
C GLN A 278 -9.16 6.18 6.39
N GLY A 279 -8.30 6.25 7.40
CA GLY A 279 -8.02 7.46 8.18
C GLY A 279 -9.00 7.72 9.34
N GLN A 280 -10.12 7.00 9.42
CA GLN A 280 -11.02 7.09 10.56
C GLN A 280 -10.34 6.61 11.85
N GLU A 281 -9.47 5.60 11.77
CA GLU A 281 -8.73 5.06 12.92
C GLU A 281 -7.74 6.08 13.52
N SER A 282 -7.26 7.02 12.70
CA SER A 282 -6.42 8.14 13.15
C SER A 282 -7.21 9.37 13.59
N GLY A 283 -8.54 9.34 13.50
CA GLY A 283 -9.39 10.50 13.79
C GLY A 283 -9.24 11.63 12.76
N MET A 284 -9.02 11.28 11.49
CA MET A 284 -8.83 12.26 10.43
C MET A 284 -10.07 13.16 10.30
N GLU A 285 -9.84 14.46 10.17
CA GLU A 285 -10.87 15.50 10.05
C GLU A 285 -11.07 15.91 8.59
N ASN A 286 -12.16 16.63 8.30
CA ASN A 286 -12.32 17.26 6.99
C ASN A 286 -11.15 18.23 6.75
N HIS A 287 -10.66 18.25 5.51
CA HIS A 287 -9.69 19.26 5.09
C HIS A 287 -10.39 20.62 4.93
N THR A 288 -9.72 21.71 5.31
CA THR A 288 -10.23 23.08 5.05
C THR A 288 -9.70 23.53 3.70
N VAL A 289 -10.44 23.32 2.61
CA VAL A 289 -10.10 23.90 1.31
C VAL A 289 -10.98 25.11 1.04
N ASP A 290 -10.35 26.21 0.66
CA ASP A 290 -10.99 27.38 0.04
C ASP A 290 -10.12 27.72 -1.17
N PRO A 291 -10.64 27.80 -2.41
CA PRO A 291 -12.05 27.98 -2.77
C PRO A 291 -12.70 26.78 -3.51
N ILE A 292 -14.01 26.91 -3.76
CA ILE A 292 -14.92 25.93 -4.38
C ILE A 292 -14.48 25.38 -5.75
N GLU A 293 -13.62 26.10 -6.46
CA GLU A 293 -13.04 25.70 -7.74
C GLU A 293 -12.02 24.55 -7.61
N SER A 294 -11.67 24.18 -6.38
CA SER A 294 -10.80 23.04 -6.08
C SER A 294 -11.52 21.70 -5.97
N PHE A 295 -12.86 21.67 -5.99
CA PHE A 295 -13.63 20.42 -5.96
C PHE A 295 -13.67 19.77 -7.35
N ASP A 296 -13.25 18.51 -7.42
CA ASP A 296 -13.28 17.70 -8.64
C ASP A 296 -14.50 16.74 -8.70
N ASP A 297 -15.32 16.68 -7.64
CA ASP A 297 -16.50 15.84 -7.56
C ASP A 297 -17.66 16.36 -8.43
N ILE A 298 -18.09 15.55 -9.39
CA ILE A 298 -19.13 15.89 -10.35
C ILE A 298 -20.48 16.16 -9.70
N ASP A 299 -20.82 15.46 -8.61
CA ASP A 299 -22.11 15.65 -7.93
C ASP A 299 -22.15 16.96 -7.16
N THR A 300 -21.08 17.29 -6.41
CA THR A 300 -20.91 18.58 -5.75
C THR A 300 -20.95 19.74 -6.76
N ILE A 301 -20.21 19.64 -7.86
CA ILE A 301 -20.21 20.66 -8.91
C ILE A 301 -21.61 20.86 -9.49
N ASN A 302 -22.32 19.78 -9.80
CA ASN A 302 -23.65 19.85 -10.42
C ASN A 302 -24.72 20.36 -9.45
N ALA A 303 -24.69 19.94 -8.20
CA ALA A 303 -25.63 20.39 -7.18
C ALA A 303 -25.48 21.89 -6.92
N MET A 304 -24.25 22.37 -6.76
CA MET A 304 -23.97 23.80 -6.61
C MET A 304 -24.48 24.61 -7.80
N ARG A 305 -24.16 24.19 -9.04
CA ARG A 305 -24.66 24.85 -10.25
C ARG A 305 -26.18 24.86 -10.34
N THR A 306 -26.83 23.80 -9.85
CA THR A 306 -28.29 23.70 -9.83
C THR A 306 -28.90 24.66 -8.81
N ILE A 307 -28.33 24.72 -7.60
CA ILE A 307 -28.76 25.66 -6.55
C ILE A 307 -28.53 27.10 -7.00
N GLU A 308 -27.35 27.40 -7.55
CA GLU A 308 -27.00 28.73 -8.06
C GLU A 308 -27.96 29.17 -9.16
N ARG A 309 -28.24 28.30 -10.15
CA ARG A 309 -29.21 28.58 -11.21
C ARG A 309 -30.60 28.85 -10.65
N SER A 310 -31.05 28.00 -9.72
CA SER A 310 -32.39 28.14 -9.12
C SER A 310 -32.51 29.46 -8.35
N ARG A 311 -31.44 29.87 -7.64
CA ARG A 311 -31.39 31.18 -6.95
C ARG A 311 -31.37 32.33 -7.96
N HIS A 312 -30.57 32.23 -9.02
CA HIS A 312 -30.52 33.22 -10.10
C HIS A 312 -31.90 33.43 -10.74
N GLU A 313 -32.65 32.36 -10.99
CA GLU A 313 -34.02 32.44 -11.56
C GLU A 313 -35.02 33.11 -10.61
N CYS A 314 -34.76 33.07 -9.30
CA CYS A 314 -35.60 33.70 -8.27
C CYS A 314 -35.13 35.13 -7.86
N SER A 315 -33.90 35.52 -8.21
CA SER A 315 -33.29 36.81 -7.85
C SER A 315 -33.72 37.96 -8.77
N GLN A 316 -33.67 39.19 -8.26
CA GLN A 316 -33.90 40.38 -9.09
C GLN A 316 -32.70 40.64 -10.03
N PRO A 317 -32.91 41.25 -11.22
CA PRO A 317 -31.81 41.59 -12.11
C PRO A 317 -30.76 42.49 -11.44
N GLY A 318 -29.50 42.02 -11.38
CA GLY A 318 -28.38 42.75 -10.79
C GLY A 318 -28.12 42.48 -9.30
N GLU A 319 -28.89 41.59 -8.68
CA GLU A 319 -28.67 41.12 -7.31
C GLU A 319 -27.56 40.05 -7.28
N THR A 320 -26.65 40.15 -6.30
CA THR A 320 -25.62 39.13 -6.08
C THR A 320 -26.25 37.90 -5.43
N ILE A 321 -26.03 36.73 -5.99
CA ILE A 321 -26.51 35.46 -5.43
C ILE A 321 -25.62 35.09 -4.24
N ASP A 322 -26.22 34.98 -3.06
CA ASP A 322 -25.55 34.44 -1.87
C ASP A 322 -25.53 32.90 -1.98
N MET A 323 -24.35 32.31 -1.82
CA MET A 323 -24.12 30.85 -1.79
C MET A 323 -23.39 30.42 -0.51
N SER A 324 -23.26 31.32 0.47
CA SER A 324 -22.45 31.08 1.68
C SER A 324 -22.90 29.88 2.49
N ASP A 325 -24.20 29.65 2.59
CA ASP A 325 -24.82 28.49 3.26
C ASP A 325 -24.51 27.17 2.54
N VAL A 326 -24.55 27.16 1.20
CA VAL A 326 -24.19 26.00 0.38
C VAL A 326 -22.70 25.72 0.52
N ASN A 327 -21.86 26.76 0.54
CA ASN A 327 -20.42 26.63 0.70
C ASN A 327 -20.05 26.08 2.09
N GLU A 328 -20.71 26.56 3.16
CA GLU A 328 -20.56 26.01 4.51
C GLU A 328 -20.99 24.53 4.53
N GLN A 329 -22.11 24.21 3.91
CA GLN A 329 -22.62 22.84 3.85
C GLN A 329 -21.70 21.91 3.04
N VAL A 330 -21.12 22.39 1.95
CA VAL A 330 -20.05 21.72 1.19
C VAL A 330 -18.82 21.53 2.08
N ALA A 331 -18.38 22.51 2.85
CA ALA A 331 -17.24 22.33 3.78
C ALA A 331 -17.51 21.26 4.86
N VAL A 332 -18.77 21.13 5.31
CA VAL A 332 -19.17 20.16 6.33
C VAL A 332 -19.44 18.77 5.74
N ILE A 333 -19.99 18.67 4.53
CA ILE A 333 -20.46 17.42 3.90
C ILE A 333 -19.56 16.93 2.78
N SER A 334 -19.01 17.83 1.97
CA SER A 334 -18.09 17.48 0.89
C SER A 334 -16.74 17.12 1.46
N TYR A 335 -16.64 15.83 1.74
CA TYR A 335 -15.55 15.05 1.20
C TYR A 335 -16.16 13.90 0.39
N ILE A 336 -16.81 14.24 -0.72
CA ILE A 336 -16.93 13.30 -1.84
C ILE A 336 -15.64 13.50 -2.61
N LEU A 337 -14.79 12.47 -2.58
CA LEU A 337 -13.52 12.41 -3.31
C LEU A 337 -12.57 13.57 -3.04
N GLU A 338 -11.70 13.45 -2.03
CA GLU A 338 -10.24 13.66 -2.15
C GLU A 338 -9.75 14.75 -3.12
N ALA A 339 -10.43 15.91 -3.16
CA ALA A 339 -10.19 16.93 -4.17
C ALA A 339 -8.90 17.67 -3.81
N GLY A 340 -7.80 17.27 -4.46
CA GLY A 340 -6.54 18.01 -4.41
C GLY A 340 -5.23 17.23 -4.38
N LEU A 341 -5.20 15.89 -4.34
CA LEU A 341 -3.93 15.16 -4.47
C LEU A 341 -3.61 14.81 -5.92
N SER A 342 -3.57 15.84 -6.76
CA SER A 342 -2.85 15.79 -8.05
C SER A 342 -1.86 16.95 -8.22
N GLN A 343 -1.62 17.76 -7.18
CA GLN A 343 -0.49 18.69 -7.13
C GLN A 343 0.22 18.67 -5.78
N GLY A 344 1.08 17.66 -5.59
CA GLY A 344 2.28 17.81 -4.77
C GLY A 344 2.16 17.86 -3.24
N LEU A 345 1.08 17.35 -2.64
CA LEU A 345 0.93 17.31 -1.17
C LEU A 345 0.54 15.92 -0.61
N LEU A 346 1.52 15.02 -0.52
CA LEU A 346 1.64 13.96 0.51
C LEU A 346 0.47 12.95 0.72
N PRO A 347 0.64 11.68 0.32
CA PRO A 347 -0.24 10.58 0.74
C PRO A 347 0.06 10.13 2.18
N TYR A 348 -1.01 9.96 2.97
CA TYR A 348 -1.07 9.57 4.39
C TYR A 348 -0.14 10.37 5.35
N ILE A 349 -0.79 11.27 6.10
CA ILE A 349 -0.29 12.21 7.12
C ILE A 349 0.35 13.48 6.56
N THR A 350 -0.46 14.47 6.17
CA THR A 350 -0.22 15.87 6.53
C THR A 350 -1.53 16.63 6.71
N THR A 351 -1.87 16.97 7.94
CA THR A 351 -2.79 18.08 8.22
C THR A 351 -1.97 19.36 8.27
N GLU A 352 -1.98 20.14 7.19
CA GLU A 352 -1.55 21.53 7.21
C GLU A 352 -2.54 22.36 8.03
N ARG A 353 -2.27 22.54 9.32
CA ARG A 353 -2.61 23.71 10.17
C ARG A 353 -2.59 23.28 11.64
N ASN A 354 -1.39 23.18 12.22
CA ASN A 354 -1.09 23.72 13.54
C ASN A 354 0.43 23.63 13.81
N ARG A 355 0.96 24.70 14.40
CA ARG A 355 2.39 24.95 14.65
C ARG A 355 3.12 23.80 15.37
N PRO A 356 4.45 23.68 15.18
CA PRO A 356 5.18 22.45 15.40
C PRO A 356 5.37 22.16 16.90
N LEU A 357 4.68 21.13 17.38
CA LEU A 357 5.38 20.19 18.26
C LEU A 357 6.26 19.36 17.33
N ALA A 358 7.57 19.45 17.50
CA ALA A 358 8.54 18.68 16.74
C ALA A 358 8.33 17.17 16.98
N ILE A 359 7.35 16.60 16.28
CA ILE A 359 7.27 15.17 16.04
C ILE A 359 8.24 14.95 14.89
N SER A 360 9.46 14.54 15.26
CA SER A 360 10.40 13.94 14.32
C SER A 360 9.61 12.97 13.45
N MET A 361 9.52 13.23 12.14
CA MET A 361 9.12 12.19 11.18
C MET A 361 9.94 10.96 11.56
N ALA A 362 9.27 9.84 11.83
CA ALA A 362 9.98 8.60 12.10
C ALA A 362 10.90 8.37 10.88
N PRO A 363 12.21 8.18 11.09
CA PRO A 363 13.12 7.93 9.98
C PRO A 363 12.61 6.74 9.19
N THR A 364 12.62 6.86 7.85
CA THR A 364 12.20 5.75 6.99
C THR A 364 13.12 4.57 7.28
N PRO A 365 12.57 3.36 7.57
CA PRO A 365 13.40 2.30 8.08
C PRO A 365 14.42 1.86 7.02
N PRO A 366 15.63 1.46 7.41
CA PRO A 366 16.60 0.94 6.46
C PRO A 366 16.07 -0.30 5.74
N GLN A 367 16.50 -0.49 4.49
CA GLN A 367 16.15 -1.65 3.68
C GLN A 367 17.43 -2.41 3.31
N LEU A 368 17.41 -3.74 3.33
CA LEU A 368 18.46 -4.58 2.77
C LEU A 368 18.47 -4.40 1.25
N ASP A 369 19.55 -3.87 0.70
CA ASP A 369 19.68 -3.58 -0.73
C ASP A 369 20.22 -4.79 -1.48
N HIS A 370 21.42 -5.24 -1.09
CA HIS A 370 22.09 -6.38 -1.70
C HIS A 370 23.11 -7.02 -0.77
N VAL A 371 23.51 -8.23 -1.14
CA VAL A 371 24.63 -8.97 -0.52
C VAL A 371 25.71 -9.15 -1.57
N VAL A 372 26.98 -8.98 -1.17
CA VAL A 372 28.14 -9.03 -2.07
C VAL A 372 28.82 -10.39 -1.95
N LEU A 373 28.88 -11.12 -3.07
CA LEU A 373 29.55 -12.40 -3.23
C LEU A 373 30.77 -12.25 -4.15
N LEU A 374 31.96 -12.21 -3.54
CA LEU A 374 33.23 -12.11 -4.25
C LEU A 374 33.63 -13.46 -4.83
N LEU A 375 33.86 -13.50 -6.13
CA LEU A 375 34.24 -14.69 -6.89
C LEU A 375 35.48 -14.42 -7.75
N PRO A 376 36.23 -15.46 -8.15
CA PRO A 376 37.29 -15.32 -9.14
C PRO A 376 36.74 -14.81 -10.46
N HIS A 377 37.49 -13.97 -11.18
CA HIS A 377 37.07 -13.40 -12.47
C HIS A 377 36.54 -14.44 -13.45
N ALA A 378 37.24 -15.58 -13.55
CA ALA A 378 36.85 -16.70 -14.42
C ALA A 378 35.44 -17.25 -14.13
N THR A 379 34.97 -17.15 -12.87
CA THR A 379 33.63 -17.59 -12.45
C THR A 379 32.53 -16.66 -12.95
N LEU A 380 32.82 -15.38 -13.18
CA LEU A 380 31.84 -14.46 -13.80
C LEU A 380 31.80 -14.64 -15.33
N VAL A 381 32.94 -14.96 -15.94
CA VAL A 381 33.05 -15.20 -17.38
C VAL A 381 32.43 -16.54 -17.78
N ASP A 382 32.66 -17.59 -16.99
CA ASP A 382 32.09 -18.93 -17.18
C ASP A 382 31.47 -19.43 -15.86
N PRO A 383 30.20 -19.08 -15.60
CA PRO A 383 29.56 -19.40 -14.33
C PRO A 383 29.41 -20.92 -14.10
N PRO A 384 29.92 -21.47 -12.98
CA PRO A 384 29.86 -22.88 -12.67
C PRO A 384 28.41 -23.36 -12.51
N THR A 385 28.20 -24.67 -12.70
CA THR A 385 26.87 -25.28 -12.68
C THR A 385 26.11 -24.99 -11.40
N TRP A 386 26.76 -24.91 -10.24
CA TRP A 386 26.06 -24.63 -8.98
C TRP A 386 25.43 -23.22 -8.95
N LEU A 387 25.93 -22.25 -9.72
CA LEU A 387 25.27 -20.95 -9.90
C LEU A 387 24.15 -21.06 -10.93
N THR A 388 24.45 -21.56 -12.13
CA THR A 388 23.49 -21.57 -13.26
C THR A 388 22.34 -22.55 -13.09
N SER A 389 22.52 -23.62 -12.30
CA SER A 389 21.45 -24.56 -11.96
C SER A 389 20.54 -24.07 -10.83
N ASN A 390 20.88 -22.96 -10.16
CA ASN A 390 20.13 -22.42 -9.03
C ASN A 390 19.58 -21.03 -9.32
N PHE A 391 20.29 -20.19 -10.07
CA PHE A 391 19.98 -18.78 -10.25
C PHE A 391 19.92 -18.37 -11.71
N THR A 392 19.04 -17.41 -11.98
CA THR A 392 19.02 -16.68 -13.25
C THR A 392 19.97 -15.50 -13.13
N LEU A 393 20.95 -15.44 -14.03
CA LEU A 393 22.00 -14.43 -14.00
C LEU A 393 21.66 -13.29 -14.95
N THR A 394 21.74 -12.06 -14.44
CA THR A 394 21.52 -10.83 -15.21
C THR A 394 22.85 -10.09 -15.37
N PRO A 395 23.24 -9.67 -16.59
CA PRO A 395 24.44 -8.86 -16.80
C PRO A 395 24.42 -7.61 -15.92
N GLY A 396 25.52 -7.36 -15.20
CA GLY A 396 25.67 -6.21 -14.32
C GLY A 396 26.40 -5.07 -15.00
N GLY A 397 27.71 -5.24 -15.19
CA GLY A 397 28.60 -4.26 -15.84
C GLY A 397 29.94 -4.07 -15.13
N THR A 398 30.71 -3.06 -15.56
CA THR A 398 32.01 -2.69 -14.98
C THR A 398 31.86 -1.51 -14.04
N HIS A 399 32.36 -1.60 -12.81
CA HIS A 399 32.28 -0.53 -11.83
C HIS A 399 33.12 0.70 -12.24
N ALA A 400 32.72 1.86 -11.73
CA ALA A 400 33.49 3.09 -11.85
C ALA A 400 34.91 2.86 -11.30
N GLY A 401 35.93 3.16 -12.12
CA GLY A 401 37.34 2.85 -11.82
C GLY A 401 37.89 1.66 -12.61
N GLY A 402 37.03 0.76 -13.12
CA GLY A 402 37.44 -0.32 -14.02
C GLY A 402 38.10 -1.53 -13.34
N GLU A 403 38.22 -1.52 -12.00
CA GLU A 403 38.92 -2.55 -11.23
C GLU A 403 38.07 -3.81 -11.01
N THR A 404 36.74 -3.65 -10.92
CA THR A 404 35.80 -4.75 -10.68
C THR A 404 34.63 -4.73 -11.65
N GLN A 405 34.02 -5.89 -11.83
CA GLN A 405 32.80 -6.08 -12.61
C GLN A 405 31.81 -6.98 -11.87
N ASN A 406 30.54 -6.91 -12.23
CA ASN A 406 29.50 -7.72 -11.61
C ASN A 406 28.55 -8.41 -12.58
N THR A 407 27.94 -9.47 -12.05
CA THR A 407 26.73 -10.12 -12.54
C THR A 407 25.72 -10.13 -11.39
N LEU A 408 24.43 -10.02 -11.70
CA LEU A 408 23.38 -9.88 -10.69
C LEU A 408 22.48 -11.11 -10.66
N VAL A 409 22.05 -11.48 -9.46
CA VAL A 409 20.88 -12.34 -9.25
C VAL A 409 19.80 -11.48 -8.62
N LEU A 410 18.74 -11.18 -9.37
CA LEU A 410 17.69 -10.24 -8.97
C LEU A 410 16.52 -10.97 -8.32
N PHE A 411 16.00 -10.48 -7.21
CA PHE A 411 14.85 -11.09 -6.54
C PHE A 411 13.59 -10.22 -6.66
N ALA A 412 12.42 -10.84 -6.46
CA ALA A 412 11.13 -10.18 -6.64
C ALA A 412 10.83 -9.11 -5.57
N ASP A 413 11.45 -9.23 -4.39
CA ASP A 413 11.33 -8.29 -3.27
C ASP A 413 12.21 -7.04 -3.40
N GLY A 414 12.85 -6.83 -4.56
CA GLY A 414 13.68 -5.65 -4.79
C GLY A 414 15.15 -5.79 -4.39
N THR A 415 15.51 -6.88 -3.69
CA THR A 415 16.89 -7.19 -3.32
C THR A 415 17.65 -7.87 -4.46
N TYR A 416 18.98 -7.89 -4.40
CA TYR A 416 19.79 -8.67 -5.34
C TYR A 416 21.06 -9.21 -4.70
N LEU A 417 21.57 -10.33 -5.21
CA LEU A 417 22.90 -10.82 -4.89
C LEU A 417 23.87 -10.30 -5.96
N GLU A 418 24.89 -9.58 -5.53
CA GLU A 418 25.93 -9.06 -6.38
C GLU A 418 27.08 -10.07 -6.49
N LEU A 419 27.17 -10.75 -7.63
CA LEU A 419 28.31 -11.58 -7.98
C LEU A 419 29.40 -10.65 -8.49
N ILE A 420 30.40 -10.37 -7.67
CA ILE A 420 31.45 -9.40 -8.01
C ILE A 420 32.80 -10.10 -8.20
N ALA A 421 33.60 -9.62 -9.14
CA ALA A 421 34.99 -10.03 -9.29
C ALA A 421 35.87 -8.86 -9.70
N PHE A 422 37.15 -8.93 -9.33
CA PHE A 422 38.18 -8.09 -9.94
C PHE A 422 38.33 -8.44 -11.41
N VAL A 423 38.60 -7.43 -12.25
CA VAL A 423 38.88 -7.63 -13.68
C VAL A 423 40.23 -8.34 -13.85
N ASP A 424 41.23 -7.99 -13.02
CA ASP A 424 42.47 -8.76 -12.83
C ASP A 424 42.58 -9.16 -11.35
N ASP A 425 42.41 -10.46 -11.08
CA ASP A 425 42.32 -11.02 -9.73
C ASP A 425 43.69 -11.39 -9.14
N LYS A 426 44.78 -10.97 -9.79
CA LYS A 426 46.13 -11.12 -9.23
C LYS A 426 46.24 -10.33 -7.91
N PRO A 427 46.95 -10.85 -6.88
CA PRO A 427 47.08 -10.19 -5.59
C PRO A 427 47.54 -8.73 -5.67
N GLU A 428 48.47 -8.41 -6.58
CA GLU A 428 48.95 -7.06 -6.84
C GLU A 428 47.90 -6.11 -7.42
N CYS A 429 46.95 -6.61 -8.21
CA CYS A 429 45.86 -5.82 -8.82
C CYS A 429 44.70 -5.58 -7.85
N ARG A 430 44.69 -6.31 -6.73
CA ARG A 430 43.72 -6.17 -5.65
C ARG A 430 44.19 -5.21 -4.55
N GLN A 431 45.47 -4.83 -4.57
CA GLN A 431 46.07 -3.94 -3.56
C GLN A 431 45.29 -2.61 -3.53
N ASP A 432 45.18 -2.03 -2.34
CA ASP A 432 44.48 -0.76 -2.07
C ASP A 432 42.96 -0.76 -2.29
N HIS A 433 42.36 -1.84 -2.83
CA HIS A 433 40.91 -1.98 -2.91
C HIS A 433 40.32 -2.44 -1.56
N TRP A 434 39.12 -1.95 -1.21
CA TRP A 434 38.46 -2.24 0.08
C TRP A 434 38.19 -3.72 0.37
N TRP A 435 38.18 -4.56 -0.68
CA TRP A 435 38.03 -6.03 -0.58
C TRP A 435 39.30 -6.78 -1.00
N GLY A 436 40.41 -6.07 -1.20
CA GLY A 436 41.63 -6.63 -1.76
C GLY A 436 42.15 -7.86 -1.00
N GLU A 437 42.06 -7.80 0.33
CA GLU A 437 42.51 -8.86 1.25
C GLU A 437 41.44 -9.89 1.61
N LYS A 438 40.19 -9.75 1.13
CA LYS A 438 39.09 -10.69 1.46
C LYS A 438 39.22 -11.99 0.66
N ASP A 439 39.03 -13.12 1.34
CA ASP A 439 38.85 -14.41 0.66
C ASP A 439 37.55 -14.41 -0.18
N PHE A 440 37.46 -15.32 -1.16
CA PHE A 440 36.23 -15.50 -1.95
C PHE A 440 35.07 -15.97 -1.08
N GLY A 441 33.86 -15.48 -1.32
CA GLY A 441 32.72 -15.76 -0.46
C GLY A 441 31.77 -14.59 -0.33
N VAL A 442 30.82 -14.71 0.60
CA VAL A 442 29.98 -13.58 1.01
C VAL A 442 30.85 -12.65 1.86
N ILE A 443 31.13 -11.45 1.35
CA ILE A 443 32.14 -10.57 1.95
C ILE A 443 31.57 -9.28 2.54
N ASP A 444 30.37 -8.89 2.13
CA ASP A 444 29.73 -7.64 2.55
C ASP A 444 28.23 -7.62 2.23
N TYR A 445 27.52 -6.62 2.75
CA TYR A 445 26.12 -6.37 2.40
C TYR A 445 25.77 -4.90 2.58
N ALA A 446 24.77 -4.45 1.82
CA ALA A 446 24.39 -3.06 1.76
C ALA A 446 22.97 -2.82 2.24
N PHE A 447 22.77 -1.68 2.89
CA PHE A 447 21.46 -1.09 3.11
C PHE A 447 21.19 0.06 2.14
N THR A 448 19.92 0.37 1.96
CA THR A 448 19.42 1.55 1.29
C THR A 448 18.27 2.16 2.09
N VAL A 449 17.72 3.27 1.60
CA VAL A 449 16.51 3.90 2.13
C VAL A 449 15.54 4.18 0.98
N PRO A 450 14.20 4.15 1.22
CA PRO A 450 13.22 4.45 0.17
C PRO A 450 13.39 5.84 -0.45
N ASP A 451 13.67 6.85 0.39
CA ASP A 451 14.02 8.20 -0.06
C ASP A 451 15.48 8.50 0.30
N VAL A 452 16.37 8.48 -0.70
CA VAL A 452 17.80 8.79 -0.54
C VAL A 452 18.04 10.18 0.05
N LYS A 453 17.12 11.14 -0.12
CA LYS A 453 17.23 12.48 0.49
C LYS A 453 17.05 12.44 2.01
N SER A 454 16.42 11.40 2.55
CA SER A 454 16.25 11.21 3.99
C SER A 454 17.53 10.71 4.68
N PHE A 455 18.50 10.19 3.92
CA PHE A 455 19.73 9.66 4.49
C PHE A 455 20.64 10.78 5.01
N ASP A 456 20.87 10.78 6.33
CA ASP A 456 21.72 11.74 7.01
C ASP A 456 22.81 11.00 7.78
N VAL A 457 24.01 10.97 7.19
CA VAL A 457 25.19 10.29 7.75
C VAL A 457 25.62 10.88 9.10
N LYS A 458 25.39 12.19 9.31
CA LYS A 458 25.72 12.85 10.56
C LYS A 458 24.80 12.39 11.68
N LYS A 459 23.48 12.33 11.43
CA LYS A 459 22.51 11.76 12.39
C LYS A 459 22.80 10.31 12.71
N LEU A 460 23.17 9.50 11.70
CA LEU A 460 23.58 8.12 11.90
C LEU A 460 24.81 8.02 12.81
N ASN A 461 25.84 8.81 12.55
CA ASN A 461 27.05 8.88 13.38
C ASN A 461 26.76 9.36 14.79
N ASP A 462 25.87 10.33 14.97
CA ASP A 462 25.45 10.80 16.28
C ASP A 462 24.72 9.70 17.08
N ARG A 463 23.91 8.86 16.42
CA ARG A 463 23.28 7.67 17.06
C ARG A 463 24.32 6.64 17.49
N LEU A 464 25.24 6.29 16.60
CA LEU A 464 26.31 5.33 16.86
C LEU A 464 27.21 5.78 18.02
N LYS A 465 27.49 7.08 18.09
CA LYS A 465 28.25 7.69 19.19
C LYS A 465 27.49 7.65 20.52
N ARG A 466 26.17 7.90 20.53
CA ARG A 466 25.33 7.79 21.74
C ARG A 466 25.28 6.37 22.32
N LYS A 467 25.46 5.36 21.47
CA LYS A 467 25.55 3.95 21.85
C LYS A 467 26.98 3.51 22.20
N GLU A 468 27.92 4.44 22.26
CA GLU A 468 29.34 4.20 22.58
C GLU A 468 30.01 3.16 21.67
N THR A 469 29.49 3.01 20.44
CA THR A 469 30.06 2.07 19.47
C THR A 469 31.33 2.66 18.86
N LYS A 470 32.26 1.79 18.42
CA LYS A 470 33.44 2.20 17.65
C LYS A 470 33.15 2.44 16.17
N VAL A 471 31.92 2.14 15.73
CA VAL A 471 31.49 2.23 14.34
C VAL A 471 31.15 3.68 13.99
N ARG A 472 31.63 4.15 12.84
CA ARG A 472 31.19 5.40 12.21
C ARG A 472 31.12 5.22 10.71
N TYR A 473 30.34 6.03 10.02
CA TYR A 473 30.23 6.03 8.56
C TYR A 473 30.95 7.24 7.98
N ALA A 474 31.75 6.99 6.94
CA ALA A 474 32.33 8.04 6.11
C ALA A 474 31.24 8.78 5.32
N GLU A 475 31.55 10.00 4.88
CA GLU A 475 30.66 10.76 4.00
C GLU A 475 30.39 9.99 2.69
N PRO A 476 29.15 10.00 2.17
CA PRO A 476 28.83 9.27 0.95
C PRO A 476 29.66 9.72 -0.25
N THR A 477 30.41 8.80 -0.85
CA THR A 477 31.22 9.03 -2.06
C THR A 477 30.51 8.53 -3.30
N ALA A 478 30.81 9.12 -4.47
CA ALA A 478 30.20 8.69 -5.72
C ALA A 478 30.68 7.28 -6.12
N GLY A 479 29.73 6.43 -6.50
CA GLY A 479 29.96 5.13 -7.11
C GLY A 479 29.10 4.97 -8.36
N GLY A 480 29.29 3.88 -9.07
CA GLY A 480 28.55 3.61 -10.30
C GLY A 480 29.06 2.40 -11.04
N ARG A 481 28.36 2.04 -12.12
CA ARG A 481 28.84 1.09 -13.11
C ARG A 481 28.37 1.44 -14.51
N MET A 482 29.13 1.01 -15.50
CA MET A 482 28.75 1.02 -16.90
C MET A 482 28.17 -0.33 -17.28
N ARG A 483 26.93 -0.36 -17.76
CA ARG A 483 26.28 -1.56 -18.29
C ARG A 483 26.77 -1.87 -19.70
N GLU A 484 26.57 -3.10 -20.15
CA GLU A 484 26.94 -3.54 -21.50
C GLU A 484 26.22 -2.77 -22.61
N ASP A 485 25.01 -2.28 -22.35
CA ASP A 485 24.23 -1.44 -23.27
C ASP A 485 24.67 0.03 -23.31
N GLY A 486 25.74 0.38 -22.59
CA GLY A 486 26.29 1.74 -22.51
C GLY A 486 25.55 2.67 -21.56
N VAL A 487 24.57 2.17 -20.79
CA VAL A 487 23.88 2.95 -19.76
C VAL A 487 24.75 3.08 -18.52
N GLU A 488 25.05 4.32 -18.14
CA GLU A 488 25.75 4.63 -16.90
C GLU A 488 24.77 4.66 -15.71
N VAL A 489 25.06 3.86 -14.69
CA VAL A 489 24.29 3.77 -13.44
C VAL A 489 25.11 4.39 -12.32
N LYS A 490 24.52 5.29 -11.51
CA LYS A 490 25.22 6.04 -10.45
C LYS A 490 24.54 5.85 -9.10
N TRP A 491 25.35 5.82 -8.05
CA TRP A 491 24.91 5.81 -6.66
C TRP A 491 25.92 6.55 -5.78
N LYS A 492 25.61 6.71 -4.50
CA LYS A 492 26.58 7.07 -3.47
C LYS A 492 26.77 5.93 -2.49
N VAL A 493 28.01 5.70 -2.05
CA VAL A 493 28.32 4.70 -1.03
C VAL A 493 28.81 5.35 0.25
N ALA A 494 28.27 4.94 1.40
CA ALA A 494 28.79 5.33 2.71
C ALA A 494 29.27 4.08 3.44
N PHE A 495 30.59 4.01 3.67
CA PHE A 495 31.23 2.84 4.22
C PHE A 495 31.44 2.97 5.74
N PRO A 496 31.22 1.88 6.52
CA PRO A 496 31.57 1.86 7.93
C PRO A 496 33.09 1.84 8.14
N GLU A 497 33.53 2.52 9.18
CA GLU A 497 34.88 2.59 9.72
C GLU A 497 34.87 2.14 11.19
N GLY A 498 36.03 1.69 11.69
CA GLY A 498 36.15 1.21 13.08
C GLY A 498 35.58 -0.19 13.33
N VAL A 499 35.25 -0.92 12.27
CA VAL A 499 34.76 -2.30 12.28
C VAL A 499 35.29 -3.06 11.07
N GLU A 500 35.44 -4.38 11.20
CA GLU A 500 35.76 -5.26 10.08
C GLU A 500 34.65 -5.20 9.02
N ARG A 501 35.01 -5.09 7.74
CA ARG A 501 34.06 -5.08 6.62
C ARG A 501 33.16 -6.31 6.61
N GLY A 502 31.86 -6.08 6.41
CA GLY A 502 30.82 -7.08 6.53
C GLY A 502 30.29 -7.27 7.97
N GLY A 503 30.91 -6.67 8.99
CA GLY A 503 30.40 -6.77 10.37
C GLY A 503 29.12 -5.97 10.61
N VAL A 504 28.94 -4.90 9.83
CA VAL A 504 27.74 -4.05 9.74
C VAL A 504 27.56 -3.66 8.26
N PRO A 505 26.34 -3.28 7.81
CA PRO A 505 26.13 -2.93 6.41
C PRO A 505 26.94 -1.71 5.98
N PHE A 506 27.16 -1.54 4.68
CA PHE A 506 27.39 -0.22 4.11
C PHE A 506 26.12 0.36 3.50
N TRP A 507 26.11 1.64 3.14
CA TRP A 507 24.95 2.24 2.47
C TRP A 507 25.19 2.36 0.97
N CYS A 508 24.21 1.94 0.18
CA CYS A 508 24.15 2.15 -1.26
C CYS A 508 22.92 2.99 -1.59
N LEU A 509 23.17 4.23 -2.03
CA LEU A 509 22.17 5.28 -2.17
C LEU A 509 21.99 5.64 -3.64
N ASP A 510 20.86 5.27 -4.23
CA ASP A 510 20.57 5.48 -5.64
C ASP A 510 20.68 6.97 -6.06
N VAL A 511 21.41 7.23 -7.15
CA VAL A 511 21.46 8.56 -7.80
C VAL A 511 20.74 8.48 -9.15
N THR A 512 20.99 7.41 -9.92
CA THR A 512 20.14 7.04 -11.06
C THR A 512 18.93 6.23 -10.57
N GLU A 513 17.83 6.27 -11.32
CA GLU A 513 16.63 5.51 -10.98
C GLU A 513 16.94 4.03 -10.70
N ARG A 514 16.44 3.51 -9.57
CA ARG A 514 16.73 2.16 -9.09
C ARG A 514 16.49 1.09 -10.14
N LYS A 515 15.41 1.19 -10.93
CA LYS A 515 15.08 0.23 -12.01
C LYS A 515 16.17 0.10 -13.08
N LEU A 516 17.06 1.08 -13.22
CA LEU A 516 18.21 1.00 -14.12
C LEU A 516 19.37 0.24 -13.49
N ARG A 517 19.53 0.33 -12.15
CA ARG A 517 20.50 -0.42 -11.36
C ARG A 517 20.05 -1.84 -11.06
N VAL A 518 18.76 -2.05 -10.86
CA VAL A 518 18.11 -3.32 -10.49
C VAL A 518 16.94 -3.54 -11.44
N PRO A 519 17.19 -3.98 -12.69
CA PRO A 519 16.18 -4.09 -13.74
C PRO A 519 15.29 -5.34 -13.54
N ILE A 520 14.41 -5.27 -12.55
CA ILE A 520 13.50 -6.35 -12.19
C ILE A 520 12.52 -6.63 -13.34
N SER A 521 12.41 -7.90 -13.68
CA SER A 521 11.41 -8.43 -14.62
C SER A 521 11.11 -9.86 -14.23
N ARG A 522 9.95 -10.37 -14.63
CA ARG A 522 9.55 -11.77 -14.35
C ARG A 522 10.63 -12.77 -14.78
N THR A 523 11.24 -12.58 -15.95
CA THR A 523 12.29 -13.48 -16.44
C THR A 523 13.58 -13.36 -15.65
N ALA A 524 13.91 -12.18 -15.12
CA ALA A 524 15.14 -11.95 -14.37
C ALA A 524 15.05 -12.43 -12.92
N THR A 525 13.84 -12.51 -12.35
CA THR A 525 13.58 -12.90 -10.95
C THR A 525 13.06 -14.32 -10.76
N GLU A 526 12.71 -15.02 -11.84
CA GLU A 526 12.41 -16.45 -11.78
C GLU A 526 13.71 -17.26 -11.71
N HIS A 527 13.96 -17.96 -10.60
CA HIS A 527 15.16 -18.76 -10.37
C HIS A 527 14.87 -20.27 -10.34
N PRO A 528 15.76 -21.12 -10.89
CA PRO A 528 15.63 -22.58 -10.78
C PRO A 528 15.48 -23.11 -9.35
N CYS A 529 16.16 -22.50 -8.37
CA CYS A 529 16.02 -22.87 -6.96
C CYS A 529 14.69 -22.40 -6.34
N GLY A 530 13.93 -21.54 -7.02
CA GLY A 530 12.67 -20.99 -6.54
C GLY A 530 12.83 -19.89 -5.49
N ALA A 531 14.03 -19.33 -5.28
CA ALA A 531 14.22 -18.18 -4.41
C ALA A 531 13.46 -16.96 -4.94
N VAL A 532 12.82 -16.22 -4.05
CA VAL A 532 11.98 -15.04 -4.38
C VAL A 532 12.46 -13.75 -3.74
N GLY A 533 13.36 -13.83 -2.76
CA GLY A 533 13.81 -12.70 -1.95
C GLY A 533 14.93 -13.06 -0.99
N MET A 534 15.48 -12.05 -0.31
CA MET A 534 16.47 -12.26 0.76
C MET A 534 15.78 -12.33 2.12
N ALA A 535 15.99 -13.45 2.83
CA ALA A 535 15.64 -13.57 4.25
C ALA A 535 16.62 -12.82 5.17
N GLY A 536 17.79 -12.48 4.61
CA GLY A 536 18.78 -11.60 5.22
C GLY A 536 20.19 -12.16 5.21
N VAL A 537 20.98 -11.77 6.21
CA VAL A 537 22.40 -12.13 6.33
C VAL A 537 22.64 -12.74 7.69
N LEU A 538 23.33 -13.88 7.71
CA LEU A 538 23.83 -14.50 8.92
C LEU A 538 25.32 -14.18 9.08
N ALA A 539 25.66 -13.43 10.13
CA ALA A 539 27.03 -13.11 10.49
C ALA A 539 27.48 -13.93 11.71
N GLN A 540 28.48 -14.77 11.52
CA GLN A 540 29.15 -15.45 12.62
C GLN A 540 30.32 -14.61 13.11
N ILE A 541 30.26 -14.22 14.38
CA ILE A 541 31.14 -13.20 14.96
C ILE A 541 31.66 -13.73 16.30
N ASP A 542 32.97 -13.58 16.51
CA ASP A 542 33.62 -13.85 17.79
C ASP A 542 32.88 -13.24 18.99
N GLN A 543 32.80 -14.01 20.09
CA GLN A 543 32.01 -13.68 21.27
C GLN A 543 32.35 -12.31 21.88
N THR A 544 33.62 -11.89 21.81
CA THR A 544 34.06 -10.60 22.38
C THR A 544 33.52 -9.39 21.61
N ARG A 545 33.12 -9.59 20.34
CA ARG A 545 32.66 -8.52 19.44
C ARG A 545 31.14 -8.47 19.32
N LEU A 546 30.44 -9.56 19.63
CA LEU A 546 28.98 -9.68 19.51
C LEU A 546 28.20 -8.52 20.17
N PRO A 547 28.47 -8.11 21.43
CA PRO A 547 27.74 -7.01 22.04
C PRO A 547 27.93 -5.68 21.31
N SER A 548 29.17 -5.37 20.91
CA SER A 548 29.48 -4.12 20.21
C SER A 548 28.85 -4.06 18.81
N ILE A 549 28.83 -5.19 18.08
CA ILE A 549 28.19 -5.26 16.76
C ILE A 549 26.66 -5.21 16.91
N GLY A 550 26.09 -5.89 17.91
CA GLY A 550 24.66 -5.82 18.19
C GLY A 550 24.18 -4.41 18.50
N GLU A 551 24.89 -3.65 19.33
CA GLU A 551 24.56 -2.24 19.61
C GLU A 551 24.71 -1.35 18.37
N ALA A 552 25.72 -1.61 17.52
CA ALA A 552 25.88 -0.89 16.26
C ALA A 552 24.72 -1.18 15.30
N LEU A 553 24.33 -2.44 15.12
CA LEU A 553 23.20 -2.83 14.27
C LEU A 553 21.90 -2.19 14.79
N ALA A 554 21.62 -2.28 16.10
CA ALA A 554 20.47 -1.61 16.71
C ALA A 554 20.45 -0.09 16.45
N ALA A 555 21.61 0.57 16.51
CA ALA A 555 21.73 2.00 16.22
C ALA A 555 21.55 2.34 14.73
N ILE A 556 21.94 1.42 13.84
CA ILE A 556 21.80 1.55 12.38
C ILE A 556 20.34 1.39 11.97
N ILE A 557 19.63 0.38 12.49
CA ILE A 557 18.22 0.11 12.15
C ILE A 557 17.20 0.92 12.95
N GLU A 558 17.66 1.62 14.00
CA GLU A 558 16.82 2.40 14.91
C GLU A 558 15.80 1.57 15.71
N GLU A 559 16.06 0.27 15.85
CA GLU A 559 15.25 -0.68 16.59
C GLU A 559 16.10 -1.50 17.56
N ARG A 560 15.47 -2.08 18.59
CA ARG A 560 16.13 -3.10 19.40
C ARG A 560 16.09 -4.41 18.61
N GLY A 561 17.23 -5.10 18.52
CA GLY A 561 17.23 -6.48 18.04
C GLY A 561 16.23 -7.31 18.86
N ASP A 562 15.60 -8.29 18.23
CA ASP A 562 14.81 -9.25 18.98
C ASP A 562 15.74 -9.98 19.97
N GLY A 563 15.23 -10.48 21.09
CA GLY A 563 16.05 -11.11 22.14
C GLY A 563 16.89 -12.32 21.67
N ASN A 564 16.83 -12.69 20.39
CA ASN A 564 17.58 -13.77 19.75
C ASN A 564 18.68 -13.27 18.79
N ALA A 565 19.14 -12.02 18.95
CA ALA A 565 20.22 -11.43 18.15
C ALA A 565 19.91 -11.34 16.64
N ARG A 566 18.63 -11.14 16.32
CA ARG A 566 18.12 -10.85 14.98
C ARG A 566 17.66 -9.40 14.92
N PHE A 567 18.06 -8.72 13.85
CA PHE A 567 17.85 -7.30 13.60
C PHE A 567 16.99 -7.18 12.34
N PRO A 568 15.67 -6.99 12.48
CA PRO A 568 14.76 -6.87 11.35
C PRO A 568 15.15 -5.70 10.44
N VAL A 569 14.99 -5.90 9.15
CA VAL A 569 15.22 -4.89 8.11
C VAL A 569 14.22 -5.14 6.99
N ALA A 570 13.72 -4.07 6.36
CA ALA A 570 12.85 -4.24 5.21
C ALA A 570 13.62 -4.61 3.95
N THR A 571 12.87 -4.88 2.88
CA THR A 571 13.38 -4.97 1.53
C THR A 571 12.75 -3.88 0.66
N PRO A 572 13.32 -3.55 -0.51
CA PRO A 572 12.85 -2.46 -1.36
C PRO A 572 11.42 -2.64 -1.89
N SER A 573 10.92 -3.88 -1.95
CA SER A 573 9.59 -4.22 -2.48
C SER A 573 8.87 -5.34 -1.70
N GLY A 574 9.29 -5.66 -0.47
CA GLY A 574 8.69 -6.69 0.39
C GLY A 574 8.15 -6.15 1.73
N THR A 575 7.57 -7.04 2.55
CA THR A 575 6.82 -6.74 3.78
C THR A 575 7.69 -6.54 5.03
N TYR A 576 7.13 -5.93 6.08
CA TYR A 576 7.68 -5.87 7.44
C TYR A 576 7.00 -6.97 8.31
N GLY A 577 7.59 -7.34 9.47
CA GLY A 577 7.00 -8.33 10.39
C GLY A 577 7.83 -9.62 10.60
N ALA A 578 7.20 -10.72 11.03
CA ALA A 578 7.89 -11.95 11.47
C ALA A 578 8.68 -12.67 10.35
N THR A 579 8.27 -12.45 9.11
CA THR A 579 8.91 -12.92 7.87
C THR A 579 9.85 -11.89 7.25
N ALA A 580 10.08 -10.74 7.91
CA ALA A 580 10.98 -9.71 7.40
C ALA A 580 12.42 -10.21 7.28
N ALA A 581 13.12 -9.64 6.30
CA ALA A 581 14.56 -9.82 6.17
C ALA A 581 15.24 -9.38 7.47
N SER A 582 16.40 -9.97 7.77
CA SER A 582 17.08 -9.64 9.03
C SER A 582 18.57 -9.87 8.99
N ILE A 583 19.30 -9.05 9.72
CA ILE A 583 20.70 -9.31 10.04
C ILE A 583 20.72 -10.15 11.30
N ARG A 584 21.35 -11.32 11.25
CA ARG A 584 21.38 -12.30 12.34
C ARG A 584 22.82 -12.46 12.77
N ILE A 585 23.11 -12.20 14.04
CA ILE A 585 24.46 -12.38 14.57
C ILE A 585 24.50 -13.57 15.52
N LYS A 586 25.51 -14.42 15.42
CA LYS A 586 25.72 -15.54 16.34
C LYS A 586 27.19 -15.88 16.53
N GLU A 587 27.49 -16.65 17.57
CA GLU A 587 28.83 -17.22 17.75
C GLU A 587 29.15 -18.22 16.62
N PRO A 588 30.41 -18.31 16.16
CA PRO A 588 30.87 -19.38 15.31
C PRO A 588 30.68 -20.74 16.00
N THR A 589 30.27 -21.75 15.23
CA THR A 589 30.16 -23.12 15.73
C THR A 589 31.54 -23.68 16.14
N ASP A 590 32.58 -23.26 15.43
CA ASP A 590 33.97 -23.48 15.81
C ASP A 590 34.49 -22.25 16.57
N ARG A 591 34.58 -22.37 17.90
CA ARG A 591 35.01 -21.28 18.79
C ARG A 591 36.48 -20.88 18.63
N THR A 592 37.25 -21.58 17.79
CA THR A 592 38.62 -21.16 17.44
C THR A 592 38.66 -20.17 16.28
N LYS A 593 37.56 -20.03 15.52
CA LYS A 593 37.42 -19.02 14.47
C LYS A 593 37.27 -17.62 15.08
N THR A 594 38.21 -16.74 14.77
CA THR A 594 38.17 -15.32 15.16
C THR A 594 37.71 -14.39 14.04
N ALA A 595 37.76 -14.85 12.78
CA ALA A 595 37.36 -14.09 11.60
C ALA A 595 35.83 -14.03 11.44
N LEU A 596 35.33 -12.95 10.85
CA LEU A 596 33.93 -12.81 10.45
C LEU A 596 33.59 -13.81 9.32
N ASP A 597 32.48 -14.54 9.47
CA ASP A 597 31.96 -15.45 8.45
C ASP A 597 30.52 -15.02 8.09
N LEU A 598 30.25 -14.72 6.82
CA LEU A 598 28.93 -14.29 6.37
C LEU A 598 28.27 -15.38 5.54
N SER A 599 26.96 -15.55 5.72
CA SER A 599 26.12 -16.38 4.86
C SER A 599 24.92 -15.57 4.38
N LEU A 600 24.56 -15.78 3.11
CA LEU A 600 23.32 -15.27 2.55
C LEU A 600 22.17 -16.21 2.96
N VAL A 601 21.02 -15.65 3.30
CA VAL A 601 19.80 -16.42 3.57
C VAL A 601 18.73 -15.95 2.59
N LEU A 602 18.15 -16.89 1.83
CA LEU A 602 17.15 -16.63 0.79
C LEU A 602 15.78 -17.17 1.18
N HIS A 603 14.74 -16.40 0.88
CA HIS A 603 13.36 -16.84 0.98
C HIS A 603 12.98 -17.68 -0.23
N VAL A 604 12.34 -18.81 0.03
CA VAL A 604 11.67 -19.66 -0.98
C VAL A 604 10.20 -19.83 -0.59
N PRO A 605 9.27 -19.88 -1.56
CA PRO A 605 7.87 -20.17 -1.27
C PRO A 605 7.72 -21.52 -0.57
N LYS A 606 6.72 -21.63 0.30
CA LYS A 606 6.36 -22.90 0.94
C LYS A 606 5.98 -23.95 -0.12
N ARG A 607 6.80 -24.99 -0.26
CA ARG A 607 6.62 -26.11 -1.20
C ARG A 607 6.81 -27.43 -0.45
N GLU A 608 6.38 -28.55 -1.04
CA GLU A 608 6.59 -29.89 -0.47
C GLU A 608 8.07 -30.21 -0.19
N THR A 609 8.99 -29.66 -0.99
CA THR A 609 10.44 -29.81 -0.82
C THR A 609 11.19 -28.49 -0.92
N ARG A 610 11.89 -28.09 0.16
CA ARG A 610 12.82 -26.94 0.19
C ARG A 610 14.11 -27.27 -0.59
N PRO A 611 14.71 -26.33 -1.34
CA PRO A 611 16.06 -26.50 -1.86
C PRO A 611 17.08 -26.82 -0.75
N SER A 612 18.13 -27.55 -1.13
CA SER A 612 19.29 -27.78 -0.27
C SER A 612 20.14 -26.53 -0.17
N ASP A 613 20.68 -26.26 1.02
CA ASP A 613 21.62 -25.15 1.22
C ASP A 613 22.87 -25.36 0.35
N ILE A 614 23.41 -24.26 -0.19
CA ILE A 614 24.56 -24.28 -1.08
C ILE A 614 25.81 -23.96 -0.26
N TYR A 615 26.75 -24.90 -0.27
CA TYR A 615 28.09 -24.73 0.30
C TYR A 615 29.13 -24.97 -0.78
N GLN A 616 30.00 -24.00 -1.02
CA GLN A 616 31.12 -24.12 -1.96
C GLN A 616 32.41 -23.64 -1.34
N SER A 617 33.53 -24.28 -1.70
CA SER A 617 34.87 -23.83 -1.34
C SER A 617 35.56 -23.30 -2.60
N ILE A 618 36.04 -22.06 -2.53
CA ILE A 618 36.67 -21.38 -3.67
C ILE A 618 38.01 -20.82 -3.18
N GLY A 619 39.11 -21.48 -3.55
CA GLY A 619 40.42 -21.20 -2.95
C GLY A 619 40.43 -21.44 -1.44
N SER A 620 40.88 -20.46 -0.67
CA SER A 620 40.79 -20.39 0.80
C SER A 620 39.40 -20.01 1.32
N GLY A 621 38.56 -19.46 0.44
CA GLY A 621 37.26 -18.90 0.76
C GLY A 621 36.09 -19.90 0.74
N LYS A 622 34.96 -19.48 1.32
CA LYS A 622 33.74 -20.29 1.42
C LYS A 622 32.51 -19.48 1.05
N VAL A 623 31.62 -20.12 0.29
CA VAL A 623 30.29 -19.61 -0.03
C VAL A 623 29.28 -20.42 0.75
N ALA A 624 28.38 -19.75 1.47
CA ALA A 624 27.24 -20.34 2.15
C ALA A 624 25.97 -19.56 1.79
N ILE A 625 25.05 -20.20 1.07
CA ILE A 625 23.72 -19.68 0.75
C ILE A 625 22.70 -20.64 1.34
N LEU A 626 21.92 -20.13 2.29
CA LEU A 626 20.93 -20.88 3.06
C LEU A 626 19.53 -20.56 2.51
N PHE A 627 18.62 -21.52 2.57
CA PHE A 627 17.22 -21.33 2.15
C PHE A 627 16.27 -21.40 3.34
N GLU A 628 15.33 -20.48 3.41
CA GLU A 628 14.26 -20.48 4.41
C GLU A 628 12.91 -20.39 3.71
N SER A 629 11.97 -21.22 4.18
CA SER A 629 10.62 -21.19 3.66
C SER A 629 9.87 -20.02 4.25
N LEU A 630 9.19 -19.26 3.39
CA LEU A 630 8.16 -18.30 3.77
C LEU A 630 7.01 -18.98 4.53
#